data_AF-A0A090S2D6-F1
#
_entry.id   AF-A0A090S2D6-F1
#
_cell.length_a   1.000
_cell.length_b   1.000
_cell.length_c   1.000
_cell.angle_alpha   90.00
_cell.angle_beta   90.00
_cell.angle_gamma   90.00
#
_symmetry.space_group_name_H-M   'P 1'
#
loop_
_entity.id
_entity.type
_entity.pdbx_description
1 polymer ?
#
loop_
_entity_poly.entity_id
_entity_poly.type
_entity_poly.pdbx_seq_one_letter_code
_entity_poly.pdbx_strand_id
1 'polypeptide(L)' 'MNKFLALVMMVILSPLSMASESRMPSSQPYQMCTLDGKVIMVQANMCYAMGGRLGGQVEK' A
#
# COMPACT_ATOMS: atom_id res chain seq x y z
N MET A 1 -0.88 -34.71 -37.84
CA MET A 1 -1.56 -33.44 -37.50
C MET A 1 -1.81 -33.24 -36.00
N ASN A 2 -1.61 -34.25 -35.14
CA ASN A 2 -1.97 -34.16 -33.71
C ASN A 2 -0.94 -33.44 -32.82
N LYS A 3 0.32 -33.30 -33.27
CA LYS A 3 1.39 -32.69 -32.46
C LYS A 3 1.27 -31.16 -32.38
N PHE A 4 0.71 -30.54 -33.42
CA PHE A 4 0.44 -29.09 -33.46
C PHE A 4 -0.70 -28.70 -32.52
N LEU A 5 -1.76 -29.53 -32.47
CA LEU A 5 -2.92 -29.29 -31.63
C LEU A 5 -2.56 -29.30 -30.12
N ALA A 6 -1.67 -30.20 -29.71
CA ALA A 6 -1.19 -30.30 -28.33
C ALA A 6 -0.35 -29.09 -27.89
N LEU A 7 0.45 -28.54 -28.81
CA LEU A 7 1.28 -27.36 -28.57
C LEU A 7 0.43 -26.10 -28.39
N VAL A 8 -0.63 -25.95 -29.20
CA VAL A 8 -1.57 -24.83 -29.09
C VAL A 8 -2.29 -24.88 -27.75
N MET A 9 -2.76 -26.05 -27.31
CA MET A 9 -3.44 -26.23 -26.01
C MET A 9 -2.56 -25.89 -24.80
N MET A 10 -1.25 -26.14 -24.84
CA MET A 10 -0.35 -25.75 -23.75
C MET A 10 -0.20 -24.22 -23.61
N VAL A 11 -0.27 -23.48 -24.71
CA VAL A 11 -0.12 -22.01 -24.69
C VAL A 11 -1.36 -21.32 -24.12
N ILE A 12 -2.55 -21.92 -24.28
CA ILE A 12 -3.81 -21.36 -23.77
C ILE A 12 -4.03 -21.63 -22.27
N LEU A 13 -3.26 -22.55 -21.66
CA LEU A 13 -3.39 -22.93 -20.24
C LEU A 13 -2.46 -22.16 -19.29
N SER A 14 -1.77 -21.11 -19.73
CA SER A 14 -0.95 -20.27 -18.86
C SER A 14 -1.12 -18.81 -19.26
N PRO A 15 -1.49 -17.90 -18.34
CA PRO A 15 -1.07 -17.91 -16.94
C PRO A 15 -2.25 -18.09 -15.98
N LEU A 16 -2.14 -19.06 -15.07
CA LEU A 16 -2.84 -18.98 -13.79
C LEU A 16 -2.42 -17.67 -13.15
N SER A 17 -3.40 -16.77 -13.07
CA SER A 17 -3.37 -15.47 -12.44
C SER A 17 -2.48 -15.50 -11.20
N MET A 18 -1.35 -14.80 -11.27
CA MET A 18 -0.73 -14.26 -10.05
C MET A 18 -1.79 -13.32 -9.47
N ALA A 19 -2.67 -13.86 -8.63
CA ALA A 19 -3.45 -13.07 -7.71
C ALA A 19 -2.43 -12.49 -6.74
N SER A 20 -1.82 -11.36 -7.12
CA SER A 20 -1.18 -10.50 -6.15
C SER A 20 -2.28 -10.17 -5.14
N GLU A 21 -2.21 -10.78 -3.96
CA GLU A 21 -2.86 -10.22 -2.80
C GLU A 21 -2.32 -8.80 -2.67
N SER A 22 -3.08 -7.84 -3.19
CA SER A 22 -2.92 -6.45 -2.83
C SER A 22 -3.22 -6.41 -1.34
N ARG A 23 -2.17 -6.55 -0.52
CA ARG A 23 -2.23 -6.24 0.91
C ARG A 23 -2.77 -4.82 0.97
N MET A 24 -4.08 -4.71 1.23
CA MET A 24 -4.76 -3.45 1.41
C MET A 24 -3.92 -2.70 2.44
N PRO A 25 -3.34 -1.53 2.10
CA PRO A 25 -2.53 -0.81 3.06
C PRO A 25 -3.45 -0.54 4.24
N SER A 26 -3.13 -1.17 5.37
CA SER A 26 -3.88 -1.01 6.62
C SER A 26 -4.06 0.48 6.81
N SER A 27 -5.32 0.94 6.76
CA SER A 27 -5.65 2.35 6.87
C SER A 27 -5.27 2.79 8.27
N GLN A 28 -4.04 3.27 8.44
CA GLN A 28 -3.56 3.74 9.72
C GLN A 28 -4.46 4.91 10.15
N PRO A 29 -4.83 4.98 11.43
CA PRO A 29 -5.67 6.04 11.92
C PRO A 29 -5.02 7.40 11.67
N TYR A 30 -5.82 8.36 11.21
CA TYR A 30 -5.42 9.77 11.09
C TYR A 30 -5.21 10.34 12.48
N GLN A 31 -4.11 11.06 12.66
CA GLN A 31 -3.72 11.67 13.92
C GLN A 31 -3.38 13.14 13.69
N MET A 32 -3.46 13.92 14.77
CA MET A 32 -3.07 15.31 14.76
C MET A 32 -1.55 15.41 14.57
N CYS A 33 -1.10 16.21 13.60
CA CYS A 33 0.30 16.44 13.29
C CYS A 33 0.58 17.95 13.26
N THR A 34 1.59 18.39 14.00
CA THR A 34 2.08 19.77 13.95
C THR A 34 3.24 19.84 12.96
N LEU A 35 3.05 20.61 11.89
CA LEU A 35 4.02 20.82 10.80
C LEU A 35 4.13 22.33 10.55
N ASP A 36 5.34 22.88 10.63
CA ASP A 36 5.60 24.32 10.44
C ASP A 36 4.68 25.24 11.26
N GLY A 37 4.37 24.84 12.51
CA GLY A 37 3.47 25.58 13.41
C GLY A 37 1.99 25.47 13.05
N LYS A 38 1.61 24.69 12.02
CA LYS A 38 0.23 24.39 11.65
C LYS A 38 -0.16 23.00 12.12
N VAL A 39 -1.44 22.84 12.44
CA VAL A 39 -2.01 21.55 12.84
C VAL A 39 -2.79 20.96 11.67
N ILE A 40 -2.40 19.76 11.23
CA ILE A 40 -3.04 19.01 10.15
C ILE A 40 -3.39 17.59 10.61
N MET A 41 -4.38 16.96 9.97
CA MET A 41 -4.75 15.57 10.23
C MET A 41 -4.15 14.68 9.14
N VAL A 42 -3.19 13.84 9.50
CA VAL A 42 -2.49 12.94 8.56
C VAL A 42 -2.22 11.59 9.24
N GLN A 43 -1.89 10.57 8.45
CA GLN A 43 -1.41 9.32 9.03
C GLN A 43 -0.08 9.55 9.76
N ALA A 44 0.18 8.76 10.81
CA ALA A 44 1.37 8.95 11.65
C ALA A 44 2.67 8.83 10.86
N ASN A 45 2.79 7.83 9.99
CA ASN A 45 3.93 7.66 9.09
C ASN A 45 4.17 8.90 8.21
N MET A 46 3.10 9.53 7.70
CA MET A 46 3.19 10.73 6.88
C MET A 46 3.60 11.95 7.70
N CYS A 47 3.12 12.08 8.94
CA CYS A 47 3.57 13.14 9.84
C CYS A 47 5.09 13.10 10.03
N TYR A 48 5.65 11.92 10.33
CA TYR A 48 7.09 11.74 10.49
C TYR A 48 7.86 11.97 9.18
N ALA A 49 7.34 11.50 8.05
CA ALA A 49 7.98 11.69 6.74
C ALA A 49 8.06 13.17 6.33
N MET A 50 7.10 13.99 6.78
CA MET A 50 7.11 15.44 6.56
C MET A 50 7.98 16.20 7.58
N GLY A 51 8.53 15.52 8.60
CA GLY A 51 9.25 16.17 9.71
C GLY A 51 8.34 16.82 10.75
N GLY A 52 7.04 16.50 10.75
CA GLY A 52 6.08 16.95 11.74
C GLY A 52 6.14 16.19 13.05
N ARG A 53 5.45 16.70 14.07
CA ARG A 53 5.35 16.08 15.42
C ARG A 53 3.90 15.70 15.69
N LEU A 54 3.66 14.48 16.19
CA LEU A 54 2.30 14.05 16.54
C LEU A 54 1.77 14.84 17.75
N GLY A 55 0.60 15.43 17.58
CA GLY A 55 -0.12 16.14 18.64
C GLY A 55 -0.61 15.16 19.69
N GLY A 56 -0.10 15.30 20.92
CA GLY A 56 -0.34 14.36 22.03
C GLY A 56 0.93 14.03 22.82
N GLN A 57 2.11 14.15 22.20
CA GLN A 57 3.37 14.31 22.93
C GLN A 57 3.53 15.78 23.31
N VAL A 58 2.67 16.25 24.20
CA VAL A 58 3.00 17.43 25.01
C VAL A 58 4.06 16.93 25.99
N GLU A 59 5.33 17.19 25.66
CA GLU A 59 6.43 17.13 26.62
C GLU A 59 5.96 17.81 27.90
N LYS A 60 5.97 17.06 28.99
CA LYS A 60 5.54 17.50 30.30
C LYS A 60 6.63 18.32 30.95
#